data_AF-A0A8J2VD02-F1
#
_entry.id   AF-A0A8J2VD02-F1
#
_cell.length_a   1.000
_cell.length_b   1.000
_cell.length_c   1.000
_cell.angle_alpha   90.00
_cell.angle_beta   90.00
_cell.angle_gamma   90.00
#
_symmetry.space_group_name_H-M   'P 1'
#
loop_
_entity.id
_entity.type
_entity.pdbx_description
1 polymer ?
#
loop_
_entity_poly.entity_id
_entity_poly.type
_entity_poly.pdbx_seq_one_letter_code
_entity_poly.pdbx_strand_id
1 'polypeptide(L)'
;MLQWVNHCKKMGMARIPSFESAGDKLGRSANACYVRWVMLTKRDSEAGSSTTDKRRKWRQLENKHSAIRGRIDQLEDLLRSRQEQVEQLVKENKQLKEEMKFFERMLVEQYQLLVKLLNKKDRDVRIHHL
;
A
#
# COMPACT_ATOMS: atom_id res chain seq x y z
N MET A 1 12.61 -48.11 -7.34
CA MET A 1 12.51 -48.12 -8.83
C MET A 1 12.73 -46.72 -9.42
N LEU A 2 12.00 -45.67 -9.00
CA LEU A 2 12.20 -44.29 -9.51
C LEU A 2 13.63 -43.74 -9.35
N GLN A 3 14.21 -43.93 -8.17
CA GLN A 3 15.58 -43.49 -7.88
C GLN A 3 16.64 -44.32 -8.62
N TRP A 4 16.36 -45.61 -8.88
CA TRP A 4 17.30 -46.53 -9.53
C TRP A 4 17.47 -46.22 -11.01
N VAL A 5 16.37 -46.06 -11.77
CA VAL A 5 16.47 -45.72 -13.20
C VAL A 5 16.99 -44.29 -13.39
N ASN A 6 16.69 -43.36 -12.46
CA ASN A 6 17.33 -42.04 -12.46
C ASN A 6 18.85 -42.12 -12.22
N HIS A 7 19.30 -43.03 -11.35
CA HIS A 7 20.70 -43.31 -11.12
C HIS A 7 21.37 -43.95 -12.35
N CYS A 8 20.75 -44.96 -12.98
CA CYS A 8 21.23 -45.56 -14.23
C CYS A 8 21.31 -44.54 -15.38
N LYS A 9 20.34 -43.62 -15.47
CA LYS A 9 20.36 -42.51 -16.44
C LYS A 9 21.52 -41.54 -16.20
N LYS A 10 21.83 -41.22 -14.93
CA LYS A 10 22.99 -40.40 -14.57
C LYS A 10 24.33 -41.07 -14.88
N MET A 11 24.37 -42.40 -14.83
CA MET A 11 25.52 -43.22 -15.21
C MET A 11 25.63 -43.44 -16.74
N GLY A 12 24.77 -42.81 -17.54
CA GLY A 12 24.80 -42.93 -19.00
C GLY A 12 24.31 -44.28 -19.55
N MET A 13 23.69 -45.12 -18.71
CA MET A 13 23.20 -46.42 -19.16
C MET A 13 22.01 -46.28 -20.11
N ALA A 14 22.01 -47.11 -21.15
CA ALA A 14 20.87 -47.20 -22.06
C ALA A 14 19.60 -47.65 -21.32
N ARG A 15 18.45 -47.29 -21.90
CA ARG A 15 17.14 -47.49 -21.27
C ARG A 15 16.84 -48.96 -20.97
N ILE A 16 17.13 -49.86 -21.92
CA ILE A 16 16.86 -51.30 -21.82
C ILE A 16 17.63 -51.95 -20.65
N PRO A 17 18.97 -51.85 -20.58
CA PRO A 17 19.73 -52.47 -19.48
C PRO A 17 19.41 -51.85 -18.11
N SER A 18 18.96 -50.59 -18.08
CA SER A 18 18.51 -49.93 -16.84
C SER A 18 17.24 -50.59 -16.26
N PHE A 19 16.30 -50.99 -17.12
CA PHE A 19 15.06 -51.64 -16.71
C PHE A 19 15.21 -53.15 -16.50
N GLU A 20 16.15 -53.80 -17.19
CA GLU A 20 16.56 -55.18 -16.91
C GLU A 20 17.20 -55.29 -15.52
N SER A 21 18.20 -54.47 -15.23
CA SER A 21 18.82 -54.43 -13.89
C SER A 21 17.81 -54.06 -12.79
N ALA A 22 16.87 -53.16 -13.09
CA ALA A 22 15.78 -52.84 -12.16
C ALA A 22 14.80 -54.02 -11.98
N GLY A 23 14.54 -54.77 -13.05
CA GLY A 23 13.69 -55.95 -13.07
C GLY A 23 14.27 -57.09 -12.24
N ASP A 24 15.55 -57.40 -12.45
CA ASP A 24 16.29 -58.43 -11.72
C ASP A 24 16.29 -58.15 -10.22
N LYS A 25 16.52 -56.90 -9.82
CA LYS A 25 16.48 -56.48 -8.41
C LYS A 25 15.11 -56.51 -7.77
N LEU A 26 14.04 -56.43 -8.57
CA LEU A 26 12.66 -56.37 -8.10
C LEU A 26 11.88 -57.67 -8.33
N GLY A 27 12.52 -58.70 -8.89
CA GLY A 27 11.88 -59.97 -9.27
C GLY A 27 10.76 -59.78 -10.29
N ARG A 28 10.90 -58.81 -11.21
CA ARG A 28 9.87 -58.44 -12.20
C ARG A 28 10.48 -58.32 -13.59
N SER A 29 9.65 -58.48 -14.63
CA SER A 29 10.12 -58.23 -15.99
C SER A 29 10.47 -56.75 -16.20
N ALA A 30 11.48 -56.49 -17.04
CA ALA A 30 11.90 -55.15 -17.42
C ALA A 30 10.72 -54.31 -17.95
N ASN A 31 9.80 -54.93 -18.69
CA ASN A 31 8.61 -54.28 -19.22
C ASN A 31 7.63 -53.86 -18.11
N ALA A 32 7.44 -54.68 -17.07
CA ALA A 32 6.58 -54.32 -15.93
C ALA A 32 7.16 -53.14 -15.13
N CYS A 33 8.49 -53.07 -15.00
CA CYS A 33 9.18 -51.92 -14.41
C CYS A 33 9.02 -50.66 -15.27
N TYR A 34 9.11 -50.77 -16.59
CA TYR A 34 8.91 -49.66 -17.51
C TYR A 34 7.47 -49.11 -17.47
N VAL A 35 6.45 -49.97 -17.56
CA VAL A 35 5.04 -49.55 -17.50
C VAL A 35 4.75 -48.80 -16.19
N ARG A 36 5.25 -49.32 -15.07
CA ARG A 36 5.08 -48.67 -13.76
C ARG A 36 5.84 -47.35 -13.65
N TRP A 37 7.03 -47.24 -14.26
CA TRP A 37 7.79 -45.99 -14.32
C TRP A 37 6.99 -44.90 -15.05
N VAL A 38 6.44 -45.24 -16.23
CA VAL A 38 5.65 -44.30 -17.04
C VAL A 38 4.43 -43.81 -16.27
N MET A 39 3.70 -44.71 -15.60
CA MET A 39 2.55 -44.34 -14.77
C MET A 39 2.92 -43.37 -13.64
N LEU A 40 4.03 -43.62 -12.95
CA LEU A 40 4.50 -42.74 -11.88
C LEU A 40 4.91 -41.36 -12.39
N THR A 41 5.65 -41.30 -13.52
CA THR A 41 6.07 -40.01 -14.10
C THR A 41 4.92 -39.16 -14.64
N LYS A 42 3.86 -39.78 -15.18
CA LYS A 42 2.65 -39.07 -15.62
C LYS A 42 1.92 -38.45 -14.43
N ARG A 43 1.76 -39.21 -13.34
CA ARG A 43 1.09 -38.75 -12.11
C ARG A 43 1.84 -37.57 -11.45
N ASP A 44 3.17 -37.61 -11.42
CA ASP A 44 3.98 -36.52 -10.88
C ASP A 44 3.93 -35.25 -11.75
N SER A 45 3.81 -35.41 -13.08
CA SER A 45 3.68 -34.28 -14.01
C SER A 45 2.32 -33.58 -13.88
N GLU A 46 1.24 -34.34 -13.71
CA GLU A 46 -0.12 -33.81 -13.48
C GLU A 46 -0.26 -33.16 -12.09
N ALA A 47 0.35 -33.74 -11.05
CA ALA A 47 0.36 -33.17 -9.70
C ALA A 47 1.25 -31.91 -9.59
N GLY A 48 2.38 -31.88 -10.29
CA GLY A 48 3.32 -30.76 -10.34
C GLY A 48 2.73 -29.51 -11.01
N SER A 49 1.90 -29.67 -12.04
CA SER A 49 1.26 -28.53 -12.72
C SER A 49 0.22 -27.81 -11.85
N SER A 50 -0.59 -28.53 -11.06
CA SER A 50 -1.63 -27.88 -10.25
C SER A 50 -1.10 -27.19 -8.99
N THR A 51 0.04 -27.66 -8.47
CA THR A 51 0.65 -27.12 -7.24
C THR A 51 1.47 -25.86 -7.50
N THR A 52 2.15 -25.78 -8.65
CA THR A 52 2.90 -24.58 -9.07
C THR A 52 1.96 -23.41 -9.37
N ASP A 53 0.83 -23.66 -10.03
CA ASP A 53 -0.18 -22.63 -10.33
C ASP A 53 -0.84 -22.06 -9.07
N LYS A 54 -1.20 -22.94 -8.11
CA LYS A 54 -1.72 -22.50 -6.81
C LYS A 54 -0.69 -21.63 -6.09
N ARG A 55 0.57 -22.05 -6.04
CA ARG A 55 1.65 -21.30 -5.36
C ARG A 55 1.93 -19.95 -6.01
N ARG A 56 1.84 -19.86 -7.35
CA ARG A 56 1.94 -18.59 -8.10
C ARG A 56 0.78 -17.65 -7.78
N LYS A 57 -0.45 -18.18 -7.71
CA LYS A 57 -1.65 -17.40 -7.37
C LYS A 57 -1.58 -16.84 -5.94
N TRP A 58 -1.15 -17.65 -4.96
CA TRP A 58 -0.96 -17.19 -3.58
C TRP A 58 0.08 -16.07 -3.48
N ARG A 59 1.22 -16.22 -4.16
CA ARG A 59 2.25 -15.17 -4.18
C ARG A 59 1.74 -13.86 -4.80
N GLN A 60 0.92 -13.93 -5.85
CA GLN A 60 0.29 -12.74 -6.44
C GLN A 60 -0.70 -12.07 -5.49
N LEU A 61 -1.52 -12.84 -4.76
CA LEU A 61 -2.43 -12.32 -3.74
C LEU A 61 -1.67 -11.63 -2.60
N GLU A 62 -0.59 -12.23 -2.15
CA GLU A 62 0.23 -11.68 -1.06
C GLU A 62 0.94 -10.39 -1.47
N ASN A 63 1.48 -10.33 -2.69
CA ASN A 63 2.05 -9.09 -3.23
C ASN A 63 0.98 -7.98 -3.37
N LYS A 64 -0.23 -8.33 -3.82
CA LYS A 64 -1.34 -7.36 -3.90
C LYS A 64 -1.77 -6.89 -2.51
N HIS A 65 -1.85 -7.78 -1.53
CA HIS A 65 -2.21 -7.44 -0.16
C HIS A 65 -1.17 -6.52 0.48
N SER A 66 0.12 -6.79 0.27
CA SER A 66 1.23 -5.92 0.67
C SER A 66 1.12 -4.53 0.04
N ALA A 67 0.89 -4.45 -1.27
CA ALA A 67 0.73 -3.17 -1.97
C ALA A 67 -0.49 -2.37 -1.49
N ILE A 68 -1.62 -3.04 -1.23
CA ILE A 68 -2.82 -2.40 -0.68
C ILE A 68 -2.54 -1.88 0.74
N ARG A 69 -1.88 -2.66 1.58
CA ARG A 69 -1.52 -2.24 2.94
C ARG A 69 -0.61 -1.01 2.92
N GLY A 70 0.45 -1.02 2.12
CA GLY A 70 1.32 0.16 1.99
C GLY A 70 0.58 1.40 1.48
N ARG A 71 -0.43 1.23 0.62
CA ARG A 71 -1.28 2.34 0.18
C ARG A 71 -2.24 2.83 1.27
N ILE A 72 -2.74 1.94 2.13
CA ILE A 72 -3.55 2.32 3.30
C ILE A 72 -2.69 3.15 4.25
N ASP A 73 -1.48 2.69 4.58
CA ASP A 73 -0.57 3.40 5.47
C ASP A 73 -0.27 4.82 4.95
N GLN A 74 0.01 4.96 3.64
CA GLN A 74 0.22 6.27 3.00
C GLN A 74 -1.02 7.19 3.07
N LEU A 75 -2.22 6.63 2.92
CA LEU A 75 -3.46 7.40 3.01
C LEU A 75 -3.75 7.82 4.45
N GLU A 76 -3.44 6.97 5.44
CA GLU A 76 -3.58 7.30 6.86
C GLU A 76 -2.62 8.43 7.26
N ASP A 77 -1.36 8.37 6.82
CA ASP A 77 -0.39 9.44 7.06
C ASP A 77 -0.81 10.76 6.40
N LEU A 78 -1.31 10.69 5.16
CA LEU A 78 -1.81 11.87 4.46
C LEU A 78 -3.03 12.47 5.17
N LEU A 79 -3.97 11.64 5.62
CA LEU A 79 -5.14 12.09 6.38
C LEU A 79 -4.73 12.77 7.68
N ARG A 80 -3.76 12.20 8.40
CA ARG A 80 -3.23 12.79 9.63
C ARG A 80 -2.63 14.17 9.39
N SER A 81 -1.77 14.29 8.38
CA SER A 81 -1.14 15.58 8.03
C SER A 81 -2.19 16.63 7.59
N ARG A 82 -3.21 16.21 6.84
CA ARG A 82 -4.30 17.10 6.42
C ARG A 82 -5.15 17.55 7.60
N GLN A 83 -5.42 16.66 8.55
CA GLN A 83 -6.15 17.00 9.77
C GLN A 83 -5.39 18.06 10.59
N GLU A 84 -4.09 17.90 10.77
CA GLU A 84 -3.24 18.89 11.45
C GLU A 84 -3.25 20.26 10.74
N GLN A 85 -3.18 20.27 9.40
CA GLN A 85 -3.28 21.52 8.62
C GLN A 85 -4.63 22.21 8.82
N VAL A 86 -5.74 21.46 8.83
CA VAL A 86 -7.08 22.02 9.06
C VAL A 86 -7.18 22.61 10.46
N GLU A 87 -6.69 21.91 11.48
CA GLU A 87 -6.70 22.40 12.86
C GLU A 87 -5.89 23.69 13.01
N GLN A 88 -4.72 23.75 12.38
CA GLN A 88 -3.89 24.96 12.38
C GLN A 88 -4.60 26.14 11.68
N LEU A 89 -5.18 25.91 10.51
CA LEU A 89 -5.93 26.95 9.79
C LEU A 89 -7.15 27.42 10.56
N VAL A 90 -7.86 26.54 11.26
CA VAL A 90 -9.00 26.92 12.12
C VAL A 90 -8.52 27.82 13.26
N LYS A 91 -7.38 27.50 13.87
CA LYS A 91 -6.79 28.33 14.94
C LYS A 91 -6.38 29.71 14.42
N GLU A 92 -5.69 29.78 13.29
CA GLU A 92 -5.29 31.04 12.65
C GLU A 92 -6.51 31.87 12.25
N ASN A 93 -7.54 31.25 11.67
CA ASN A 93 -8.77 31.94 11.30
C ASN A 93 -9.48 32.55 12.53
N LYS A 94 -9.45 31.86 13.66
CA LYS A 94 -9.99 32.36 14.92
C LYS A 94 -9.19 33.56 15.42
N GLN A 95 -7.85 33.49 15.40
CA GLN A 95 -6.98 34.60 15.81
C GLN A 95 -7.20 35.83 14.93
N LEU A 96 -7.21 35.66 13.60
CA LEU A 96 -7.47 36.75 12.66
C LEU A 96 -8.84 37.41 12.89
N LYS A 97 -9.88 36.62 13.22
CA LYS A 97 -11.20 37.16 13.56
C LYS A 97 -11.18 37.98 14.85
N GLU A 98 -10.40 37.57 15.84
CA GLU A 98 -10.24 38.32 17.10
C GLU A 98 -9.48 39.63 16.87
N GLU A 99 -8.40 39.58 16.09
CA GLU A 99 -7.63 40.76 15.67
C GLU A 99 -8.48 41.74 14.87
N MET A 100 -9.25 41.24 13.89
CA MET A 100 -10.15 42.08 13.09
C MET A 100 -11.18 42.79 13.96
N LYS A 101 -11.80 42.09 14.92
CA LYS A 101 -12.74 42.71 15.89
C LYS A 101 -12.06 43.75 16.78
N PHE A 102 -10.79 43.55 17.13
CA PHE A 102 -10.01 44.55 17.85
C PHE A 102 -9.82 45.81 17.01
N PHE A 103 -9.39 45.67 15.75
CA PHE A 103 -9.22 46.80 14.84
C PHE A 103 -10.53 47.54 14.54
N GLU A 104 -11.64 46.81 14.37
CA GLU A 104 -12.96 47.42 14.19
C GLU A 104 -13.34 48.32 15.37
N ARG A 105 -13.15 47.85 16.62
CA ARG A 105 -13.42 48.64 17.83
C ARG A 105 -12.53 49.88 17.91
N MET A 106 -11.22 49.70 17.71
CA MET A 106 -10.26 50.80 17.72
C MET A 106 -10.61 51.85 16.66
N LEU A 107 -10.99 51.43 15.45
CA LEU A 107 -11.34 52.33 14.37
C LEU A 107 -12.60 53.15 14.68
N VAL A 108 -13.60 52.55 15.31
CA VAL A 108 -14.80 53.26 15.79
C VAL A 108 -14.43 54.31 16.85
N GLU A 109 -13.57 53.97 17.81
CA GLU A 109 -13.12 54.93 18.83
C GLU A 109 -12.38 56.12 18.22
N GLN A 110 -11.46 55.87 17.30
CA GLN A 110 -10.74 56.93 16.59
C GLN A 110 -11.67 57.79 15.73
N TYR A 111 -12.64 57.17 15.04
CA TYR A 111 -13.64 57.89 14.27
C TYR A 111 -14.51 58.79 15.17
N GLN A 112 -14.98 58.28 16.31
CA GLN A 112 -15.73 59.07 17.29
C GLN A 112 -14.91 60.24 17.86
N LEU A 113 -13.63 60.03 18.12
CA LEU A 113 -12.73 61.10 18.56
C LEU A 113 -12.60 62.20 17.51
N LEU A 114 -12.42 61.82 16.24
CA LEU A 114 -12.35 62.77 15.13
C LEU A 114 -13.64 63.60 15.01
N VAL A 115 -14.81 62.95 15.08
CA VAL A 115 -16.11 63.64 15.08
C VAL A 115 -16.23 64.62 16.24
N LYS A 116 -15.80 64.23 17.45
CA LYS A 116 -15.78 65.13 18.62
C LYS A 116 -14.87 66.34 18.39
N LEU A 117 -13.68 66.15 17.81
CA LEU A 117 -12.74 67.23 17.53
C LEU A 117 -13.27 68.20 16.44
N LEU A 118 -13.84 67.66 15.37
CA LEU A 118 -14.46 68.46 14.31
C LEU A 118 -15.64 69.28 14.84
N ASN A 119 -16.53 68.67 15.63
CA ASN A 119 -17.66 69.37 16.24
C ASN A 119 -17.25 70.45 17.24
N LYS A 120 -16.12 70.29 17.95
CA LYS A 120 -15.56 71.33 18.82
C LYS A 120 -15.04 72.52 18.02
N LYS A 121 -14.29 72.26 16.94
CA LYS A 121 -13.78 73.31 16.04
C LYS A 121 -14.92 74.12 15.43
N ASP A 122 -16.00 73.47 15.03
CA ASP A 122 -17.19 74.14 14.47
C ASP A 122 -17.93 75.03 15.49
N ARG A 123 -17.87 74.68 16.79
CA ARG A 123 -18.44 75.51 17.87
C ARG A 123 -17.56 76.72 18.19
N ASP A 124 -16.24 76.55 18.23
CA ASP A 124 -15.32 77.66 18.50
C ASP A 124 -15.37 78.71 17.37
N VAL A 125 -15.49 78.29 16.10
CA VAL A 125 -15.63 79.23 14.97
C VAL A 125 -16.96 80.00 15.02
N ARG A 126 -18.07 79.38 15.45
CA ARG A 126 -19.38 80.07 15.57
C ARG A 126 -19.41 81.12 16.68
N ILE A 127 -18.61 80.98 17.72
CA ILE A 127 -18.53 81.96 18.81
C ILE A 127 -17.74 83.22 18.38
N HIS A 128 -16.86 83.10 17.38
CA HIS A 128 -16.07 84.22 16.85
C HIS A 128 -16.74 85.00 15.70
N HIS A 129 -18.01 84.75 15.41
CA HIS A 129 -18.79 85.44 14.36
C HIS A 129 -19.97 86.28 14.90
N LEU A 130 -19.97 86.57 16.21
CA LEU A 130 -20.85 87.53 16.88
C LEU A 130 -20.00 88.68 17.44
#